data_AF-A0A9X4QLA9-F1
#
_entry.id   AF-A0A9X4QLA9-F1
#
_cell.length_a   1.000
_cell.length_b   1.000
_cell.length_c   1.000
_cell.angle_alpha   90.00
_cell.angle_beta   90.00
_cell.angle_gamma   90.00
#
_symmetry.space_group_name_H-M   'P 1'
#
loop_
_entity.id
_entity.type
_entity.pdbx_description
1 polymer ?
#
loop_
_entity_poly.entity_id
_entity_poly.type
_entity_poly.pdbx_seq_one_letter_code
_entity_poly.pdbx_strand_id
1 'polypeptide(L)'
;MLHSKERRLDLTFLVWVVVGAELLDEILRAVFHRPGPVAAGVQLFNTFPSEETLISLTVCGFSAFLLLRYYHFRYIRVPLILGVILICLAVGVSRIYFGVQYPSDVFAGYVFGGAWVSLHVMLLEILRKLRTVGD
;
A
#
# COMPACT_ATOMS: atom_id res chain seq x y z
N MET A 1 -10.33 -13.60 -25.33
CA MET A 1 -11.35 -13.21 -24.32
C MET A 1 -10.95 -13.54 -22.87
N LEU A 2 -10.09 -14.53 -22.60
CA LEU A 2 -9.62 -14.84 -21.23
C LEU A 2 -8.76 -13.73 -20.60
N HIS A 3 -7.88 -13.10 -21.40
CA HIS A 3 -7.02 -12.00 -20.94
C HIS A 3 -7.78 -10.76 -20.44
N SER A 4 -8.97 -10.47 -20.99
CA SER A 4 -9.76 -9.31 -20.55
C SER A 4 -10.54 -9.58 -19.26
N LYS A 5 -10.95 -10.83 -19.00
CA LYS A 5 -11.59 -11.22 -17.72
C LYS A 5 -10.60 -11.18 -16.56
N GLU A 6 -9.39 -11.73 -16.75
CA GLU A 6 -8.30 -11.64 -15.77
C GLU A 6 -7.93 -10.17 -15.48
N ARG A 7 -7.84 -9.34 -16.51
CA ARG A 7 -7.53 -7.90 -16.34
C ARG A 7 -8.62 -7.14 -15.57
N ARG A 8 -9.90 -7.46 -15.80
CA ARG A 8 -11.00 -6.86 -15.03
C ARG A 8 -10.97 -7.28 -13.58
N LEU A 9 -10.71 -8.56 -13.30
CA LEU A 9 -10.60 -9.06 -11.93
C LEU A 9 -9.46 -8.35 -11.19
N ASP A 10 -8.31 -8.17 -11.82
CA ASP A 10 -7.15 -7.53 -11.21
C ASP A 10 -7.39 -6.05 -10.88
N LEU A 11 -8.06 -5.33 -11.77
CA LEU A 11 -8.44 -3.93 -11.51
C LEU A 11 -9.48 -3.83 -10.40
N THR A 12 -10.48 -4.72 -10.38
CA THR A 12 -11.45 -4.78 -9.28
C THR A 12 -10.76 -5.12 -7.96
N PHE A 13 -9.79 -6.05 -7.99
CA PHE A 13 -9.01 -6.42 -6.81
C PHE A 13 -8.15 -5.27 -6.32
N LEU A 14 -7.55 -4.47 -7.21
CA LEU A 14 -6.82 -3.26 -6.83
C LEU A 14 -7.71 -2.27 -6.08
N VAL A 15 -8.94 -2.02 -6.57
CA VAL A 15 -9.89 -1.15 -5.85
C VAL A 15 -10.19 -1.70 -4.46
N TRP A 16 -10.43 -3.01 -4.35
CA TRP A 16 -10.66 -3.66 -3.05
C TRP A 16 -9.47 -3.56 -2.10
N VAL A 17 -8.25 -3.75 -2.62
CA VAL A 17 -7.01 -3.65 -1.84
C VAL A 17 -6.85 -2.24 -1.26
N VAL A 18 -7.10 -1.21 -2.07
CA VAL A 18 -6.97 0.20 -1.64
C VAL A 18 -8.05 0.58 -0.64
N VAL A 19 -9.31 0.28 -0.94
CA VAL A 19 -10.43 0.54 -0.01
C VAL A 19 -10.25 -0.21 1.30
N GLY A 20 -9.78 -1.45 1.26
CA GLY A 20 -9.48 -2.21 2.46
C GLY A 20 -8.30 -1.66 3.25
N ALA A 21 -7.36 -0.96 2.59
CA ALA A 21 -6.24 -0.30 3.27
C ALA A 21 -6.69 0.92 4.08
N GLU A 22 -7.65 1.70 3.54
CA GLU A 22 -8.32 2.80 4.26
C GLU A 22 -9.02 2.27 5.52
N LEU A 23 -9.80 1.19 5.37
CA LEU A 23 -10.48 0.55 6.50
C LEU A 23 -9.50 -0.01 7.52
N LEU A 24 -8.38 -0.59 7.06
CA LEU A 24 -7.32 -1.06 7.94
C LEU A 24 -6.72 0.10 8.76
N ASP A 25 -6.44 1.23 8.11
CA ASP A 25 -5.92 2.41 8.78
C ASP A 25 -6.89 2.93 9.86
N GLU A 26 -8.18 3.07 9.53
CA GLU A 26 -9.21 3.48 10.49
C GLU A 26 -9.25 2.55 11.72
N ILE A 27 -9.22 1.24 11.50
CA ILE A 27 -9.20 0.24 12.57
C ILE A 27 -7.94 0.38 13.42
N LEU A 28 -6.76 0.50 12.79
CA LEU A 28 -5.50 0.62 13.52
C LEU A 28 -5.47 1.89 14.36
N ARG A 29 -5.92 3.03 13.82
CA ARG A 29 -6.00 4.29 14.55
C ARG A 29 -6.98 4.20 15.73
N ALA A 30 -8.12 3.55 15.54
CA ALA A 30 -9.09 3.28 16.58
C ALA A 30 -8.60 2.25 17.62
N VAL A 31 -7.56 1.45 17.33
CA VAL A 31 -6.96 0.55 18.33
C VAL A 31 -5.87 1.28 19.11
N PHE A 32 -4.98 1.99 18.43
CA PHE A 32 -3.78 2.57 19.06
C PHE A 32 -4.02 3.91 19.76
N HIS A 33 -4.97 4.73 19.33
CA HIS A 33 -5.31 6.02 19.94
C HIS A 33 -4.10 6.90 20.31
N ARG A 34 -3.07 6.89 19.46
CA ARG A 34 -1.78 7.50 19.81
C ARG A 34 -1.81 9.01 19.60
N PRO A 35 -1.41 9.83 20.60
CA PRO A 35 -1.22 11.25 20.41
C PRO A 35 -0.06 11.52 19.44
N GLY A 36 -0.28 12.45 18.53
CA GLY A 36 0.69 12.87 17.53
C GLY A 36 1.59 14.02 18.00
N PRO A 37 2.51 14.46 17.14
CA PRO A 37 3.33 15.64 17.41
C PRO A 37 2.48 16.92 17.45
N VAL A 38 2.99 17.95 18.12
CA VAL A 38 2.40 19.28 18.11
C VAL A 38 2.87 20.00 16.84
N ALA A 39 1.96 20.17 15.89
CA ALA A 39 2.21 20.85 14.63
C ALA A 39 1.51 22.21 14.64
N ALA A 40 2.25 23.29 14.36
CA ALA A 40 1.73 24.67 14.35
C ALA A 40 0.94 25.08 15.62
N GLY A 41 1.34 24.55 16.79
CA GLY A 41 0.69 24.84 18.07
C GLY A 41 -0.58 24.02 18.35
N VAL A 42 -0.97 23.10 17.46
CA VAL A 42 -2.12 22.20 17.63
C VAL A 42 -1.61 20.79 17.87
N GLN A 43 -2.15 20.12 18.90
CA GLN A 43 -1.85 18.71 19.16
C GLN A 43 -2.66 17.83 18.21
N LEU A 44 -1.95 17.03 17.41
CA LEU A 44 -2.57 16.03 16.55
C LEU A 44 -2.92 14.77 17.35
N PHE A 45 -3.96 14.06 16.92
CA PHE A 45 -4.39 12.80 17.52
C PHE A 45 -4.48 11.71 16.46
N ASN A 46 -4.46 10.45 16.89
CA ASN A 46 -4.61 9.26 16.06
C ASN A 46 -3.61 9.21 14.90
N THR A 47 -2.38 9.66 15.11
CA THR A 47 -1.39 9.82 14.04
C THR A 47 -0.63 8.53 13.73
N PHE A 48 -0.94 7.43 14.44
CA PHE A 48 -0.33 6.13 14.27
C PHE A 48 -1.35 5.10 13.77
N PRO A 49 -1.02 4.33 12.71
CA PRO A 49 0.12 4.52 11.81
C PRO A 49 -0.07 5.74 10.88
N SER A 50 0.94 6.04 10.06
CA SER A 50 0.79 7.01 8.97
C SER A 50 -0.03 6.40 7.84
N GLU A 51 -1.22 6.97 7.62
CA GLU A 51 -2.14 6.59 6.53
C GLU A 51 -1.51 6.85 5.17
N GLU A 52 -0.84 8.00 5.00
CA GLU A 52 -0.30 8.33 3.68
C GLU A 52 0.86 7.43 3.29
N THR A 53 1.64 6.93 4.25
CA THR A 53 2.69 5.93 3.95
C THR A 53 2.11 4.54 3.71
N LEU A 54 1.05 4.16 4.43
CA LEU A 54 0.33 2.90 4.25
C LEU A 54 -0.36 2.84 2.87
N ILE A 55 -1.14 3.86 2.53
CA ILE A 55 -1.89 3.94 1.27
C ILE A 55 -0.94 4.11 0.09
N SER A 56 0.08 4.97 0.18
CA SER A 56 1.03 5.15 -0.93
C SER A 56 1.78 3.85 -1.25
N LEU A 57 2.25 3.13 -0.23
CA LEU A 57 2.87 1.82 -0.43
C LEU A 57 1.88 0.80 -0.99
N THR A 58 0.63 0.82 -0.53
CA THR A 58 -0.42 -0.07 -1.02
C THR A 58 -0.72 0.16 -2.50
N VAL A 59 -1.01 1.41 -2.88
CA VAL A 59 -1.33 1.79 -4.25
C VAL A 59 -0.13 1.55 -5.17
N CYS A 60 1.04 2.11 -4.83
CA CYS A 60 2.21 2.03 -5.70
C CYS A 60 2.78 0.61 -5.77
N GLY A 61 2.88 -0.09 -4.64
CA GLY A 61 3.42 -1.44 -4.55
C GLY A 61 2.52 -2.46 -5.26
N PHE A 62 1.21 -2.43 -5.02
CA PHE A 62 0.29 -3.35 -5.68
C PHE A 62 0.15 -3.06 -7.18
N SER A 63 0.13 -1.78 -7.59
CA SER A 63 0.14 -1.41 -9.00
C SER A 63 1.41 -1.89 -9.70
N ALA A 64 2.57 -1.72 -9.08
CA ALA A 64 3.83 -2.22 -9.62
C ALA A 64 3.84 -3.75 -9.76
N PHE A 65 3.30 -4.48 -8.79
CA PHE A 65 3.10 -5.93 -8.90
C PHE A 65 2.27 -6.30 -10.13
N LEU A 66 1.12 -5.64 -10.34
CA LEU A 66 0.28 -5.89 -11.52
C LEU A 66 1.02 -5.54 -12.82
N LEU A 67 1.72 -4.41 -12.88
CA LEU A 67 2.48 -4.00 -14.07
C LEU A 67 3.58 -5.01 -14.42
N LEU A 68 4.36 -5.46 -13.44
CA LEU A 68 5.42 -6.45 -13.64
C LEU A 68 4.88 -7.81 -14.08
N ARG A 69 3.62 -8.10 -13.75
CA ARG A 69 2.93 -9.31 -14.16
C ARG A 69 2.47 -9.26 -15.62
N TYR A 70 1.87 -8.14 -16.05
CA TYR A 70 1.37 -7.98 -17.42
C TYR A 70 2.48 -7.70 -18.43
N TYR A 71 3.56 -7.04 -17.99
CA TYR A 71 4.65 -6.61 -18.85
C TYR A 71 5.94 -7.34 -18.49
N HIS A 72 6.38 -8.24 -19.37
CA HIS A 72 7.59 -9.06 -19.17
C HIS A 72 8.91 -8.34 -19.51
N PHE A 73 8.89 -7.02 -19.76
CA PHE A 73 10.10 -6.29 -20.11
C PHE A 73 11.10 -6.31 -18.95
N ARG A 74 12.25 -6.96 -19.12
CA ARG A 74 13.24 -7.09 -18.04
C ARG A 74 13.86 -5.73 -17.66
N TYR A 75 13.94 -4.81 -18.62
CA TYR A 75 14.51 -3.47 -18.46
C TYR A 75 13.65 -2.53 -17.60
N ILE A 76 12.34 -2.73 -17.52
CA ILE A 76 11.45 -1.86 -16.72
C ILE A 76 11.39 -2.26 -15.25
N ARG A 77 11.86 -3.46 -14.90
CA ARG A 77 11.66 -4.02 -13.55
C ARG A 77 12.37 -3.20 -12.47
N VAL A 78 13.67 -3.00 -12.66
CA VAL A 78 14.52 -2.24 -11.74
C VAL A 78 14.06 -0.78 -11.61
N PRO A 79 13.87 0.00 -12.70
CA PRO A 79 13.46 1.39 -12.56
C PRO A 79 12.05 1.54 -11.95
N LEU A 80 11.13 0.61 -12.22
CA LEU A 80 9.80 0.63 -11.61
C LEU A 80 9.88 0.44 -10.09
N ILE A 81 10.61 -0.58 -9.63
CA ILE A 81 10.78 -0.86 -8.20
C ILE A 81 11.48 0.33 -7.50
N LEU A 82 12.54 0.86 -8.10
CA LEU A 82 13.21 2.05 -7.58
C LEU A 82 12.27 3.26 -7.52
N GLY A 83 11.46 3.47 -8.56
CA GLY A 83 10.47 4.54 -8.59
C GLY A 83 9.44 4.42 -7.45
N VAL A 84 8.91 3.22 -7.21
CA VAL A 84 7.99 2.97 -6.08
C VAL A 84 8.66 3.29 -4.75
N ILE A 85 9.88 2.81 -4.54
CA ILE A 85 10.64 3.06 -3.30
C ILE A 85 10.84 4.56 -3.10
N LEU A 86 11.27 5.28 -4.14
CA LEU A 86 11.50 6.72 -4.07
C LEU A 86 10.22 7.51 -3.77
N ILE A 87 9.10 7.14 -4.40
CA ILE A 87 7.79 7.77 -4.13
C ILE A 87 7.38 7.53 -2.68
N CYS A 88 7.44 6.28 -2.21
CA CYS A 88 7.07 5.94 -0.83
C CYS A 88 7.94 6.71 0.17
N LEU A 89 9.27 6.70 -0.03
CA LEU A 89 10.20 7.45 0.81
C LEU A 89 9.92 8.96 0.80
N ALA A 90 9.68 9.55 -0.38
CA ALA A 90 9.35 10.96 -0.48
C ALA A 90 8.07 11.31 0.30
N VAL A 91 7.04 10.45 0.21
CA VAL A 91 5.81 10.61 1.00
C VAL A 91 6.12 10.58 2.49
N GLY A 92 6.81 9.56 3.01
CA GLY A 92 7.10 9.49 4.44
C GLY A 92 8.02 10.60 4.95
N VAL A 93 9.06 10.95 4.19
CA VAL A 93 9.97 12.05 4.55
C VAL A 93 9.22 13.38 4.58
N SER A 94 8.29 13.62 3.65
CA SER A 94 7.48 14.85 3.67
C SER A 94 6.73 15.03 4.99
N ARG A 95 6.18 13.95 5.55
CA ARG A 95 5.39 13.98 6.79
C ARG A 95 6.25 14.28 8.03
N ILE A 96 7.47 13.75 8.04
CA ILE A 96 8.45 14.04 9.09
C ILE A 96 8.93 15.49 8.95
N TYR A 97 9.20 15.95 7.73
CA TYR A 97 9.69 17.31 7.45
C TYR A 97 8.69 18.40 7.89
N PHE A 98 7.40 18.20 7.63
CA PHE A 98 6.34 19.11 8.09
C PHE A 98 6.01 18.97 9.58
N GLY A 99 6.65 18.03 10.29
CA GLY A 99 6.42 17.82 11.73
C GLY A 99 5.02 17.32 12.06
N VAL A 100 4.29 16.74 11.10
CA VAL A 100 2.91 16.27 11.29
C VAL A 100 2.84 14.81 11.77
N GLN A 101 3.92 14.05 11.62
CA GLN A 101 4.02 12.64 12.04
C GLN A 101 5.38 12.35 12.65
N TYR A 102 5.42 11.42 13.62
CA TYR A 102 6.68 10.91 14.12
C TYR A 102 7.32 9.93 13.11
N PRO A 103 8.66 9.79 13.10
CA PRO A 103 9.33 8.79 12.27
C PRO A 103 8.85 7.35 12.52
N SER A 104 8.45 7.04 13.76
CA SER A 104 7.84 5.76 14.14
C SER A 104 6.54 5.47 13.39
N ASP A 105 5.76 6.51 13.13
CA ASP A 105 4.40 6.40 12.57
C ASP A 105 4.50 6.13 11.08
N VAL A 106 5.43 6.83 10.43
CA VAL A 106 5.84 6.61 9.04
C VAL A 106 6.36 5.19 8.84
N PHE A 107 7.26 4.73 9.72
CA PHE A 107 7.82 3.39 9.66
C PHE A 107 6.73 2.31 9.85
N ALA A 108 5.83 2.50 10.81
CA ALA A 108 4.72 1.59 11.02
C ALA A 108 3.80 1.52 9.79
N GLY A 109 3.51 2.64 9.14
CA GLY A 109 2.72 2.64 7.90
C GLY A 109 3.38 1.87 6.76
N TYR A 110 4.72 1.90 6.62
CA TYR A 110 5.43 1.02 5.67
C TYR A 110 5.32 -0.46 6.05
N VAL A 111 5.42 -0.80 7.33
CA VAL A 111 5.30 -2.19 7.79
C VAL A 111 3.89 -2.73 7.54
N PHE A 112 2.87 -1.98 7.95
CA PHE A 112 1.47 -2.38 7.74
C PHE A 112 1.10 -2.39 6.25
N GLY A 113 1.48 -1.38 5.48
CA GLY A 113 1.25 -1.35 4.03
C GLY A 113 1.97 -2.50 3.32
N GLY A 114 3.21 -2.80 3.69
CA GLY A 114 3.97 -3.92 3.13
C GLY A 114 3.31 -5.26 3.43
N ALA A 115 2.92 -5.50 4.68
CA ALA A 115 2.18 -6.70 5.08
C ALA A 115 0.84 -6.83 4.35
N TRP A 116 0.10 -5.72 4.21
CA TRP A 116 -1.18 -5.67 3.50
C TRP A 116 -1.04 -6.04 2.03
N VAL A 117 -0.05 -5.45 1.34
CA VAL A 117 0.26 -5.76 -0.06
C VAL A 117 0.67 -7.23 -0.21
N SER A 118 1.58 -7.72 0.63
CA SER A 118 2.03 -9.13 0.57
C SER A 118 0.87 -10.11 0.75
N LEU A 119 -0.01 -9.85 1.72
CA LEU A 119 -1.19 -10.68 1.96
C LEU A 119 -2.10 -10.71 0.74
N HIS A 120 -2.38 -9.57 0.12
CA HIS A 120 -3.27 -9.47 -1.04
C HIS A 120 -2.65 -10.06 -2.31
N VAL A 121 -1.34 -9.95 -2.49
CA VAL A 121 -0.61 -10.65 -3.56
C VAL A 121 -0.76 -12.17 -3.40
N MET A 122 -0.52 -12.70 -2.20
CA MET A 122 -0.68 -14.12 -1.92
C MET A 122 -2.12 -14.59 -2.14
N LEU A 123 -3.10 -13.84 -1.65
CA LEU A 123 -4.52 -14.16 -1.82
C LEU A 123 -4.90 -14.21 -3.31
N LEU A 124 -4.47 -13.22 -4.09
CA LEU A 124 -4.74 -13.16 -5.53
C LEU A 124 -4.09 -14.33 -6.28
N GLU A 125 -2.88 -14.74 -5.89
CA GLU A 125 -2.21 -15.92 -6.46
C GLU A 125 -2.93 -17.23 -6.12
N ILE A 126 -3.38 -17.38 -4.88
CA ILE A 126 -4.15 -18.55 -4.43
C ILE A 126 -5.47 -18.64 -5.19
N LEU A 127 -6.24 -17.54 -5.25
CA LEU A 127 -7.53 -17.51 -5.96
C LEU A 127 -7.40 -17.88 -7.43
N ARG A 128 -6.31 -17.46 -8.08
CA ARG A 128 -6.04 -17.83 -9.46
C ARG A 128 -5.66 -19.30 -9.62
N LYS A 129 -4.78 -19.82 -8.75
CA LYS A 129 -4.44 -21.26 -8.75
C LYS A 129 -5.69 -22.12 -8.59
N LEU A 130 -6.61 -21.74 -7.70
CA LEU A 130 -7.88 -22.45 -7.50
C LEU A 130 -8.76 -22.40 -8.75
N ARG A 131 -8.82 -21.26 -9.45
CA ARG A 131 -9.60 -21.14 -10.69
C ARG A 131 -9.01 -21.99 -11.83
N THR A 132 -7.69 -22.04 -11.96
CA THR A 132 -7.02 -22.84 -13.01
C THR A 132 -7.11 -24.35 -12.80
N VAL A 133 -7.43 -24.82 -11.59
CA VAL A 133 -7.60 -26.26 -11.27
C VAL A 133 -9.04 -26.70 -11.47
N GLY A 134 -10.00 -25.77 -11.46
CA GLY A 134 -11.43 -26.06 -11.64
C GLY A 134 -11.92 -26.00 -13.10
N ASP A 135 -11.09 -25.52 -14.03
CA ASP A 135 -11.32 -25.51 -15.48
C ASP A 135 -10.64 -26.73 -16.14
#